data_AF-A0AAW2WBC4-F1
#
_entry.id   AF-A0AAW2WBC4-F1
#
_cell.length_a   1.000
_cell.length_b   1.000
_cell.length_c   1.000
_cell.angle_alpha   90.00
_cell.angle_beta   90.00
_cell.angle_gamma   90.00
#
_symmetry.space_group_name_H-M   'P 1'
#
loop_
_entity.id
_entity.type
_entity.pdbx_description
1 polymer ?
#
loop_
_entity_poly.entity_id
_entity_poly.type
_entity_poly.pdbx_seq_one_letter_code
_entity_poly.pdbx_strand_id
1 'polypeptide(L)'
;MLRRGGILIKSYPDFAVEPRNVRLALCTDWFAPHGQYGRTYSCWSVILTSYNFSLGMCMKPEYMFLTMVIPGPSNSKRCIDVYLEPLIKELLQLWHVGVLTHDHAMNQAFMMRAILMWTVNDLLVYGMASGWSTAGIMGCPVCMENTQAFRLQHGRKACYFDCHRQFLSHDHPYRRNKRSFTKNRQKRKIARPRLTGDEIHRRVEQYGTVVEEPLTYPPGYGNVHKWTKKSIFWDLPYWNTHLIRHNLDVMHIEKNVFDNIFNTVMDMDVADPTSGPGH
;
A
#
# COMPACT_ATOMS: atom_id res chain seq x y z
N MET A 1 -11.34 10.03 0.69
CA MET A 1 -11.07 8.94 1.65
C MET A 1 -12.11 8.86 2.76
N LEU A 2 -12.50 9.97 3.40
CA LEU A 2 -13.46 9.99 4.53
C LEU A 2 -14.82 9.32 4.27
N ARG A 3 -15.45 9.49 3.08
CA ARG A 3 -16.72 8.82 2.74
C ARG A 3 -16.64 7.28 2.73
N ARG A 4 -15.44 6.70 2.54
CA ARG A 4 -15.24 5.24 2.53
C ARG A 4 -14.87 4.68 3.90
N GLY A 5 -14.27 5.49 4.77
CA GLY A 5 -14.15 5.16 6.19
C GLY A 5 -15.50 4.95 6.87
N GLY A 6 -16.54 5.68 6.43
CA GLY A 6 -17.91 5.47 6.88
C GLY A 6 -18.49 4.09 6.54
N ILE A 7 -17.99 3.39 5.50
CA ILE A 7 -18.46 2.03 5.16
C ILE A 7 -17.91 1.01 6.15
N LEU A 8 -16.66 1.17 6.58
CA LEU A 8 -16.04 0.32 7.60
C LEU A 8 -16.82 0.35 8.90
N ILE A 9 -17.17 1.55 9.36
CA ILE A 9 -17.87 1.78 10.62
C ILE A 9 -19.28 1.17 10.59
N LYS A 10 -19.93 1.13 9.42
CA LYS A 10 -21.25 0.49 9.27
C LYS A 10 -21.23 -1.02 9.45
N SER A 11 -20.12 -1.69 9.12
CA SER A 11 -19.98 -3.13 9.29
C SER A 11 -19.74 -3.54 10.76
N TYR A 12 -19.36 -2.58 11.61
CA TYR A 12 -19.04 -2.82 13.03
C TYR A 12 -19.80 -1.85 13.93
N PRO A 13 -21.12 -2.02 14.10
CA PRO A 13 -21.95 -1.13 14.90
C PRO A 13 -21.44 -1.02 16.33
N ASP A 14 -21.02 -2.11 16.96
CA ASP A 14 -20.51 -2.13 18.33
C ASP A 14 -19.26 -1.26 18.52
N PHE A 15 -18.41 -1.15 17.49
CA PHE A 15 -17.28 -0.23 17.50
C PHE A 15 -17.73 1.22 17.25
N ALA A 16 -18.75 1.41 16.43
CA ALA A 16 -19.29 2.71 16.06
C ALA A 16 -20.07 3.40 17.20
N VAL A 17 -20.63 2.63 18.15
CA VAL A 17 -21.39 3.15 19.30
C VAL A 17 -20.56 4.14 20.10
N GLU A 18 -19.26 3.88 20.28
CA GLU A 18 -18.36 4.76 21.00
C GLU A 18 -17.63 5.69 20.01
N PRO A 19 -18.04 6.97 19.85
CA PRO A 19 -17.45 7.89 18.88
C PRO A 19 -15.99 8.22 19.16
N ARG A 20 -15.53 8.04 20.41
CA ARG A 20 -14.15 8.29 20.84
C ARG A 20 -13.19 7.18 20.47
N ASN A 21 -13.68 6.05 19.93
CA ASN A 21 -12.84 5.00 19.39
C ASN A 21 -11.93 5.52 18.26
N VAL A 22 -10.69 5.04 18.24
CA VAL A 22 -9.62 5.59 17.41
C VAL A 22 -9.55 4.88 16.06
N ARG A 23 -9.39 5.67 15.01
CA ARG A 23 -9.20 5.23 13.64
C ARG A 23 -7.76 5.53 13.25
N LEU A 24 -7.03 4.50 12.86
CA LEU A 24 -5.60 4.60 12.56
C LEU A 24 -5.35 4.39 11.07
N ALA A 25 -4.33 5.04 10.54
CA ALA A 25 -3.69 4.60 9.31
C ALA A 25 -2.21 4.37 9.55
N LEU A 26 -1.63 3.43 8.81
CA LEU A 26 -0.22 3.08 8.91
C LEU A 26 0.51 3.59 7.68
N CYS A 27 1.51 4.44 7.87
CA CYS A 27 2.39 4.91 6.81
C CYS A 27 3.74 4.21 6.96
N THR A 28 4.29 3.72 5.85
CA THR A 28 5.65 3.16 5.84
C THR A 28 6.43 3.73 4.68
N ASP A 29 7.60 4.28 4.98
CA ASP A 29 8.48 4.91 3.97
C ASP A 29 9.96 4.67 4.30
N TRP A 30 10.78 4.71 3.27
CA TRP A 30 12.23 4.66 3.37
C TRP A 30 12.85 6.03 3.36
N PHE A 31 13.71 6.29 4.33
CA PHE A 31 14.50 7.50 4.36
C PHE A 31 15.97 7.20 4.66
N ALA A 32 16.84 8.03 4.09
CA ALA A 32 18.26 8.03 4.36
C ALA A 32 18.57 9.18 5.33
N PRO A 33 18.73 8.93 6.64
CA PRO A 33 18.87 9.98 7.64
C PRO A 33 20.12 10.85 7.46
N HIS A 34 21.14 10.37 6.73
CA HIS A 34 22.40 11.10 6.50
C HIS A 34 22.48 11.79 5.12
N GLY A 35 21.39 11.81 4.35
CA GLY A 35 21.33 12.46 3.03
C GLY A 35 22.27 11.84 1.98
N GLN A 36 22.54 12.57 0.90
CA GLN A 36 23.38 12.11 -0.23
C GLN A 36 24.89 12.06 0.09
N TYR A 37 25.33 12.68 1.19
CA TYR A 37 26.76 12.88 1.49
C TYR A 37 27.27 12.12 2.73
N GLY A 38 26.40 11.37 3.41
CA GLY A 38 26.78 10.55 4.57
C GLY A 38 26.98 9.07 4.25
N ARG A 39 27.38 8.28 5.26
CA ARG A 39 27.41 6.81 5.15
C ARG A 39 26.06 6.29 4.65
N THR A 40 26.06 5.28 3.77
CA THR A 40 24.88 4.60 3.20
C THR A 40 24.10 3.83 4.26
N TYR A 41 23.55 4.55 5.22
CA TYR A 41 22.62 4.05 6.21
C TYR A 41 21.23 4.57 5.85
N SER A 42 20.28 3.68 5.94
CA SER A 42 18.90 3.90 5.54
C SER A 42 18.01 3.20 6.54
N CYS A 43 16.79 3.67 6.70
CA CYS A 43 15.84 3.08 7.64
C CYS A 43 14.41 3.23 7.13
N TRP A 44 13.55 2.30 7.55
CA TRP A 44 12.11 2.41 7.37
C TRP A 44 11.49 2.97 8.63
N SER A 45 10.78 4.08 8.50
CA SER A 45 9.87 4.52 9.54
C SER A 45 8.52 3.83 9.34
N VAL A 46 7.95 3.37 10.44
CA VAL A 46 6.56 2.95 10.53
C VAL A 46 5.86 3.97 11.41
N ILE A 47 4.90 4.68 10.82
CA ILE A 47 4.19 5.77 11.47
C ILE A 47 2.71 5.44 11.52
N LEU A 48 2.11 5.50 12.71
CA LEU A 48 0.66 5.48 12.88
C LEU A 48 0.14 6.90 12.95
N THR A 49 -0.96 7.16 12.25
CA THR A 49 -1.63 8.45 12.26
C THR A 49 -3.07 8.30 12.70
N SER A 50 -3.53 9.17 13.59
CA SER A 50 -4.94 9.22 14.01
C SER A 50 -5.80 9.94 12.97
N TYR A 51 -6.80 9.24 12.44
CA TYR A 51 -7.79 9.72 11.48
C TYR A 51 -9.10 10.16 12.13
N ASN A 52 -9.12 10.35 13.46
CA ASN A 52 -10.24 10.97 14.16
C ASN A 52 -10.33 12.48 13.88
N PHE A 53 -9.24 13.09 13.41
CA PHE A 53 -9.15 14.51 13.14
C PHE A 53 -9.37 14.84 11.66
N SER A 54 -9.56 16.13 11.36
CA SER A 54 -9.60 16.62 9.98
C SER A 54 -8.28 16.33 9.25
N LEU A 55 -8.32 16.27 7.91
CA LEU A 55 -7.14 15.93 7.10
C LEU A 55 -5.94 16.88 7.31
N GLY A 56 -6.20 18.15 7.61
CA GLY A 56 -5.14 19.12 7.91
C GLY A 56 -4.55 18.98 9.32
N MET A 57 -5.28 18.34 10.24
CA MET A 57 -4.81 18.07 11.59
C MET A 57 -4.11 16.73 11.70
N CYS A 58 -4.62 15.66 11.05
CA CYS A 58 -4.03 14.33 11.18
C CYS A 58 -2.57 14.26 10.71
N MET A 59 -2.17 15.13 9.77
CA MET A 59 -0.79 15.20 9.28
C MET A 59 0.16 16.02 10.16
N LYS A 60 -0.31 16.56 11.29
CA LYS A 60 0.56 17.29 12.21
C LYS A 60 1.38 16.31 13.07
N PRO A 61 2.62 16.65 13.43
CA PRO A 61 3.50 15.76 14.19
C PRO A 61 2.90 15.24 15.50
N GLU A 62 2.04 16.02 16.16
CA GLU A 62 1.41 15.66 17.44
C GLU A 62 0.41 14.49 17.32
N TYR A 63 -0.03 14.17 16.10
CA TYR A 63 -0.97 13.09 15.80
C TYR A 63 -0.35 11.97 14.96
N MET A 64 0.98 12.03 14.76
CA MET A 64 1.79 11.04 14.06
C MET A 64 2.70 10.34 15.07
N PHE A 65 2.44 9.07 15.32
CA PHE A 65 3.18 8.23 16.25
C PHE A 65 4.20 7.42 15.48
N LEU A 66 5.49 7.71 15.68
CA LEU A 66 6.57 6.85 15.19
C LEU A 66 6.55 5.56 16.03
N THR A 67 6.02 4.48 15.46
CA THR A 67 5.88 3.21 16.19
C THR A 67 7.08 2.31 16.04
N MET A 68 7.81 2.45 14.92
CA MET A 68 9.01 1.64 14.68
C MET A 68 9.97 2.32 13.73
N VAL A 69 11.25 2.07 13.95
CA VAL A 69 12.32 2.34 12.99
C VAL A 69 13.01 1.02 12.69
N ILE A 70 12.92 0.57 11.44
CA ILE A 70 13.59 -0.66 10.98
C ILE A 70 14.90 -0.23 10.30
N PRO A 71 16.06 -0.63 10.84
CA PRO A 71 17.34 -0.29 10.23
C PRO A 71 17.49 -0.98 8.86
N GLY A 72 18.11 -0.33 7.90
CA GLY A 72 18.63 -0.90 6.65
C GLY A 72 20.17 -0.91 6.66
N PRO A 73 20.85 -1.49 5.65
CA PRO A 73 20.36 -2.05 4.38
C PRO A 73 20.22 -3.59 4.35
N SER A 74 20.69 -4.27 5.40
CA SER A 74 20.85 -5.73 5.44
C SER A 74 19.57 -6.52 5.74
N ASN A 75 18.48 -5.83 6.12
CA ASN A 75 17.22 -6.49 6.43
C ASN A 75 16.47 -6.84 5.14
N SER A 76 16.06 -8.10 5.00
CA SER A 76 15.27 -8.52 3.86
C SER A 76 13.95 -7.76 3.86
N LYS A 77 13.83 -6.81 2.93
CA LYS A 77 12.68 -5.93 2.73
C LYS A 77 11.32 -6.66 2.66
N ARG A 78 11.35 -7.99 2.50
CA ARG A 78 10.19 -8.88 2.39
C ARG A 78 9.73 -9.48 3.72
N CYS A 79 10.56 -9.41 4.76
CA CYS A 79 10.28 -9.83 6.13
C CYS A 79 9.69 -8.70 6.99
N ILE A 80 9.14 -7.64 6.37
CA ILE A 80 8.46 -6.54 7.08
C ILE A 80 7.40 -7.04 8.07
N ASP A 81 6.77 -8.18 7.77
CA ASP A 81 5.74 -8.77 8.61
C ASP A 81 6.27 -9.17 10.00
N VAL A 82 7.53 -9.62 10.10
CA VAL A 82 8.18 -9.96 11.38
C VAL A 82 8.29 -8.72 12.25
N TYR A 83 8.70 -7.59 11.66
CA TYR A 83 8.79 -6.33 12.36
C TYR A 83 7.42 -5.77 12.73
N LEU A 84 6.38 -6.02 11.92
CA LEU A 84 5.02 -5.56 12.20
C LEU A 84 4.29 -6.42 13.24
N GLU A 85 4.79 -7.61 13.58
CA GLU A 85 4.13 -8.53 14.51
C GLU A 85 3.77 -7.91 15.87
N PRO A 86 4.66 -7.18 16.58
CA PRO A 86 4.32 -6.53 17.83
C PRO A 86 3.19 -5.51 17.66
N LEU A 87 3.24 -4.73 16.58
CA LEU A 87 2.21 -3.74 16.27
C LEU A 87 0.86 -4.40 16.00
N ILE A 88 0.83 -5.51 15.25
CA ILE A 88 -0.41 -6.25 14.97
C ILE A 88 -0.99 -6.83 16.26
N LYS A 89 -0.16 -7.33 17.18
CA LYS A 89 -0.59 -7.81 18.50
C LYS A 89 -1.25 -6.69 19.32
N GLU A 90 -0.65 -5.50 19.36
CA GLU A 90 -1.24 -4.34 20.04
C GLU A 90 -2.56 -3.90 19.40
N LEU A 91 -2.63 -3.90 18.06
CA LEU A 91 -3.87 -3.58 17.34
C LEU A 91 -4.98 -4.61 17.61
N LEU A 92 -4.64 -5.88 17.76
CA LEU A 92 -5.59 -6.92 18.15
C LEU A 92 -6.07 -6.72 19.59
N GLN A 93 -5.18 -6.36 20.52
CA GLN A 93 -5.56 -6.04 21.90
C GLN A 93 -6.51 -4.82 21.95
N LEU A 94 -6.17 -3.75 21.23
CA LEU A 94 -7.00 -2.55 21.10
C LEU A 94 -8.35 -2.86 20.44
N TRP A 95 -8.40 -3.83 19.53
CA TRP A 95 -9.64 -4.23 18.88
C TRP A 95 -10.52 -5.10 19.78
N HIS A 96 -9.98 -6.13 20.43
CA HIS A 96 -10.80 -7.10 21.18
C HIS A 96 -11.12 -6.66 22.61
N VAL A 97 -10.14 -6.06 23.30
CA VAL A 97 -10.27 -5.68 24.71
C VAL A 97 -10.47 -4.17 24.84
N GLY A 98 -9.69 -3.39 24.10
CA GLY A 98 -9.58 -1.96 24.30
C GLY A 98 -8.72 -1.59 25.51
N VAL A 99 -8.62 -0.29 25.79
CA VAL A 99 -7.87 0.27 26.91
C VAL A 99 -8.75 1.29 27.64
N LEU A 100 -8.81 1.18 28.96
CA LEU A 100 -9.52 2.14 29.79
C LEU A 100 -8.84 3.52 29.65
N THR A 101 -9.58 4.47 29.11
CA THR A 101 -9.07 5.80 28.76
C THR A 101 -9.95 6.85 29.42
N HIS A 102 -9.34 7.94 29.89
CA HIS A 102 -10.06 9.06 30.49
C HIS A 102 -10.23 10.17 29.47
N ASP A 103 -11.49 10.55 29.22
CA ASP A 103 -11.83 11.74 28.44
C ASP A 103 -11.82 12.96 29.37
N HIS A 104 -10.80 13.79 29.23
CA HIS A 104 -10.65 15.01 30.03
C HIS A 104 -11.77 16.03 29.77
N ALA A 105 -12.31 16.11 28.55
CA ALA A 105 -13.34 17.08 28.20
C ALA A 105 -14.70 16.72 28.82
N MET A 106 -15.03 15.43 28.84
CA MET A 106 -16.27 14.92 29.44
C MET A 106 -16.11 14.48 30.91
N ASN A 107 -14.89 14.46 31.42
CA ASN A 107 -14.50 13.90 32.72
C ASN A 107 -15.08 12.50 32.97
N GLN A 108 -14.93 11.61 31.98
CA GLN A 108 -15.49 10.26 32.01
C GLN A 108 -14.45 9.24 31.56
N ALA A 109 -14.41 8.10 32.26
CA ALA A 109 -13.68 6.94 31.78
C ALA A 109 -14.51 6.17 30.76
N PHE A 110 -13.86 5.68 29.71
CA PHE A 110 -14.49 4.84 28.69
C PHE A 110 -13.49 3.79 28.19
N MET A 111 -14.00 2.71 27.61
CA MET A 111 -13.17 1.69 27.00
C MET A 111 -12.85 2.09 25.56
N MET A 112 -11.65 2.60 25.33
CA MET A 112 -11.20 3.00 23.99
C MET A 112 -10.76 1.78 23.19
N ARG A 113 -11.33 1.60 22.01
CA ARG A 113 -10.88 0.61 21.02
C ARG A 113 -10.25 1.33 19.83
N ALA A 114 -9.40 0.63 19.09
CA ALA A 114 -8.81 1.17 17.86
C ALA A 114 -9.00 0.22 16.67
N ILE A 115 -9.07 0.81 15.47
CA ILE A 115 -9.12 0.09 14.20
C ILE A 115 -8.09 0.67 13.23
N LEU A 116 -7.28 -0.19 12.63
CA LEU A 116 -6.42 0.21 11.51
C LEU A 116 -7.25 0.23 10.23
N MET A 117 -7.40 1.36 9.55
CA MET A 117 -8.25 1.48 8.37
C MET A 117 -7.55 1.08 7.08
N TRP A 118 -6.31 1.51 6.90
CA TRP A 118 -5.52 1.27 5.71
C TRP A 118 -4.05 1.57 5.96
N THR A 119 -3.19 1.10 5.05
CA THR A 119 -1.82 1.57 4.93
C THR A 119 -1.68 2.65 3.86
N VAL A 120 -0.67 3.51 3.96
CA VAL A 120 -0.31 4.53 2.95
C VAL A 120 1.17 4.38 2.66
N ASN A 121 1.49 3.87 1.47
CA ASN A 121 2.85 3.46 1.13
C ASN A 121 3.17 3.90 -0.30
N ASP A 122 4.44 4.06 -0.64
CA ASP A 122 4.84 4.10 -2.05
C ASP A 122 4.56 2.74 -2.74
N LEU A 123 4.78 2.65 -4.06
CA LEU A 123 4.44 1.43 -4.81
C LEU A 123 5.33 0.22 -4.46
N LEU A 124 6.56 0.45 -4.01
CA LEU A 124 7.47 -0.63 -3.63
C LEU A 124 7.07 -1.23 -2.29
N VAL A 125 6.91 -0.39 -1.27
CA VAL A 125 6.49 -0.79 0.06
C VAL A 125 5.06 -1.31 0.05
N TYR A 126 4.18 -0.79 -0.81
CA TYR A 126 2.88 -1.40 -1.09
C TYR A 126 3.02 -2.90 -1.39
N GLY A 127 3.93 -3.28 -2.28
CA GLY A 127 4.09 -4.68 -2.69
C GLY A 127 4.55 -5.57 -1.54
N MET A 128 5.38 -5.02 -0.67
CA MET A 128 5.95 -5.71 0.48
C MET A 128 4.93 -5.85 1.62
N ALA A 129 4.15 -4.80 1.89
CA ALA A 129 3.08 -4.79 2.88
C ALA A 129 1.87 -5.65 2.47
N SER A 130 1.50 -5.63 1.18
CA SER A 130 0.32 -6.37 0.69
C SER A 130 0.61 -7.84 0.34
N GLY A 131 1.88 -8.18 0.09
CA GLY A 131 2.28 -9.49 -0.44
C GLY A 131 2.02 -9.65 -1.94
N TRP A 132 1.61 -8.59 -2.66
CA TRP A 132 1.51 -8.61 -4.12
C TRP A 132 2.74 -7.96 -4.74
N SER A 133 3.54 -8.72 -5.49
CA SER A 133 4.71 -8.16 -6.19
C SER A 133 4.29 -7.15 -7.26
N THR A 134 4.74 -5.91 -7.10
CA THR A 134 4.47 -4.80 -8.03
C THR A 134 5.41 -4.76 -9.23
N ALA A 135 6.33 -5.72 -9.34
CA ALA A 135 7.30 -5.79 -10.43
C ALA A 135 6.76 -6.48 -11.69
N GLY A 136 7.09 -5.91 -12.86
CA GLY A 136 6.79 -6.48 -14.17
C GLY A 136 5.42 -6.10 -14.72
N ILE A 137 4.85 -6.94 -15.59
CA ILE A 137 3.57 -6.68 -16.31
C ILE A 137 2.35 -6.78 -15.37
N MET A 138 2.38 -7.73 -14.43
CA MET A 138 1.33 -7.95 -13.42
C MET A 138 1.51 -7.08 -12.17
N GLY A 139 2.16 -5.92 -12.31
CA GLY A 139 2.50 -5.06 -11.18
C GLY A 139 1.30 -4.32 -10.58
N CYS A 140 0.17 -4.21 -11.29
CA CYS A 140 -1.01 -3.52 -10.79
C CYS A 140 -1.76 -4.39 -9.78
N PRO A 141 -1.85 -4.00 -8.49
CA PRO A 141 -2.53 -4.80 -7.47
C PRO A 141 -4.06 -4.75 -7.57
N VAL A 142 -4.60 -3.85 -8.40
CA VAL A 142 -6.05 -3.73 -8.67
C VAL A 142 -6.47 -4.64 -9.82
N CYS A 143 -5.69 -4.66 -10.91
CA CYS A 143 -5.99 -5.49 -12.09
C CYS A 143 -5.49 -6.93 -11.91
N MET A 144 -4.43 -7.10 -11.11
CA MET A 144 -3.75 -8.36 -10.86
C MET A 144 -3.42 -9.12 -12.17
N GLU A 145 -3.75 -10.41 -12.25
CA GLU A 145 -3.56 -11.25 -13.43
C GLU A 145 -4.35 -10.77 -14.67
N ASN A 146 -5.40 -9.97 -14.48
CA ASN A 146 -6.27 -9.48 -15.55
C ASN A 146 -5.77 -8.17 -16.19
N THR A 147 -4.55 -7.74 -15.86
CA THR A 147 -3.91 -6.57 -16.46
C THR A 147 -3.86 -6.65 -17.99
N GLN A 148 -4.00 -5.52 -18.65
CA GLN A 148 -3.83 -5.39 -20.10
C GLN A 148 -2.44 -4.86 -20.48
N ALA A 149 -1.56 -4.74 -19.49
CA ALA A 149 -0.19 -4.28 -19.67
C ALA A 149 0.58 -5.22 -20.60
N PHE A 150 1.57 -4.68 -21.29
CA PHE A 150 2.37 -5.40 -22.27
C PHE A 150 3.84 -5.00 -22.15
N ARG A 151 4.75 -5.82 -22.67
CA ARG A 151 6.16 -5.44 -22.79
C ARG A 151 6.41 -4.72 -24.10
N LEU A 152 7.15 -3.62 -24.06
CA LEU A 152 7.65 -2.97 -25.26
C LEU A 152 8.61 -3.90 -26.00
N GLN A 153 8.47 -4.01 -27.33
CA GLN A 153 9.25 -4.96 -28.13
C GLN A 153 10.77 -4.70 -28.02
N HIS A 154 11.19 -3.44 -28.14
CA HIS A 154 12.60 -3.07 -28.12
C HIS A 154 13.15 -2.88 -26.70
N GLY A 155 12.41 -2.17 -25.84
CA GLY A 155 12.88 -1.86 -24.48
C GLY A 155 12.68 -2.98 -23.46
N ARG A 156 11.87 -4.01 -23.77
CA ARG A 156 11.45 -5.10 -22.85
C ARG A 156 10.80 -4.64 -21.52
N LYS A 157 10.66 -3.33 -21.31
CA LYS A 157 10.01 -2.70 -20.14
C LYS A 157 8.51 -2.94 -20.18
N ALA A 158 7.91 -3.10 -18.99
CA ALA A 158 6.46 -3.20 -18.85
C ALA A 158 5.83 -1.83 -19.14
N CYS A 159 4.77 -1.82 -19.94
CA CYS A 159 4.03 -0.64 -20.34
C CYS A 159 2.55 -0.81 -19.98
N TYR A 160 2.01 0.23 -19.34
CA TYR A 160 0.61 0.32 -18.93
C TYR A 160 -0.18 1.31 -19.80
N PHE A 161 0.43 1.80 -20.88
CA PHE A 161 -0.22 2.73 -21.79
C PHE A 161 -1.51 2.14 -22.36
N ASP A 162 -2.55 2.96 -22.43
CA ASP A 162 -3.88 2.58 -22.92
C ASP A 162 -4.55 1.39 -22.20
N CYS A 163 -4.11 1.07 -20.97
CA CYS A 163 -4.68 -0.03 -20.18
C CYS A 163 -5.86 0.43 -19.31
N HIS A 164 -6.02 1.73 -19.06
CA HIS A 164 -6.93 2.25 -18.05
C HIS A 164 -8.32 2.67 -18.58
N ARG A 165 -8.48 2.84 -19.90
CA ARG A 165 -9.77 3.23 -20.50
C ARG A 165 -10.92 2.25 -20.20
N GLN A 166 -10.61 1.01 -19.84
CA GLN A 166 -11.57 0.00 -19.41
C GLN A 166 -12.34 0.35 -18.11
N PHE A 167 -11.84 1.31 -17.32
CA PHE A 167 -12.49 1.78 -16.09
C PHE A 167 -13.46 2.94 -16.30
N LEU A 168 -13.47 3.57 -17.49
CA LEU A 168 -14.39 4.65 -17.82
C LEU A 168 -15.82 4.12 -18.00
N SER A 169 -16.86 4.96 -17.93
CA SER A 169 -18.23 4.53 -18.26
C SER A 169 -18.32 3.99 -19.70
N HIS A 170 -19.28 3.12 -19.98
CA HIS A 170 -19.43 2.48 -21.30
C HIS A 170 -19.51 3.49 -22.45
N ASP A 171 -20.24 4.58 -22.23
CA ASP A 171 -20.48 5.61 -23.25
C ASP A 171 -19.45 6.73 -23.24
N HIS A 172 -18.39 6.62 -22.44
CA HIS A 172 -17.36 7.64 -22.36
C HIS A 172 -16.65 7.84 -23.71
N PRO A 173 -16.57 9.07 -24.27
CA PRO A 173 -16.01 9.34 -25.60
C PRO A 173 -14.60 8.76 -25.82
N TYR A 174 -13.75 8.83 -24.78
CA TYR A 174 -12.39 8.30 -24.83
C TYR A 174 -12.29 6.79 -25.11
N ARG A 175 -13.32 5.98 -24.79
CA ARG A 175 -13.34 4.54 -25.16
C ARG A 175 -13.38 4.32 -26.67
N ARG A 176 -13.98 5.27 -27.41
CA ARG A 176 -14.16 5.22 -28.87
C ARG A 176 -13.06 5.98 -29.63
N ASN A 177 -12.26 6.79 -28.92
CA ASN A 177 -11.17 7.57 -29.50
C ASN A 177 -10.06 6.65 -30.04
N LYS A 178 -9.92 6.62 -31.37
CA LYS A 178 -8.93 5.83 -32.12
C LYS A 178 -7.66 6.61 -32.48
N ARG A 179 -7.65 7.93 -32.23
CA ARG A 179 -6.59 8.86 -32.67
C ARG A 179 -5.62 9.22 -31.54
N SER A 180 -6.12 9.58 -30.36
CA SER A 180 -5.29 10.08 -29.24
C SER A 180 -4.64 8.98 -28.38
N PHE A 181 -4.97 7.70 -28.62
CA PHE A 181 -4.49 6.55 -27.86
C PHE A 181 -3.85 5.53 -28.82
N THR A 182 -3.79 4.25 -28.43
CA THR A 182 -3.31 3.19 -29.33
C THR A 182 -4.09 3.23 -30.66
N LYS A 183 -3.33 3.43 -31.74
CA LYS A 183 -3.86 3.66 -33.09
C LYS A 183 -4.89 2.59 -33.45
N ASN A 184 -6.06 3.06 -33.92
CA ASN A 184 -7.16 2.22 -34.39
C ASN A 184 -7.77 1.27 -33.34
N ARG A 185 -7.45 1.43 -32.05
CA ARG A 185 -7.95 0.55 -30.99
C ARG A 185 -9.08 1.20 -30.19
N GLN A 186 -10.25 0.56 -30.19
CA GLN A 186 -11.36 0.89 -29.30
C GLN A 186 -11.39 -0.06 -28.10
N LYS A 187 -11.78 0.45 -26.94
CA LYS A 187 -11.90 -0.33 -25.69
C LYS A 187 -13.38 -0.57 -25.39
N ARG A 188 -13.88 -1.73 -25.84
CA ARG A 188 -15.27 -2.18 -25.59
C ARG A 188 -15.40 -2.99 -24.31
N LYS A 189 -14.36 -3.75 -23.94
CA LYS A 189 -14.35 -4.55 -22.70
C LYS A 189 -14.40 -3.65 -21.47
N ILE A 190 -15.27 -3.99 -20.53
CA ILE A 190 -15.36 -3.35 -19.21
C ILE A 190 -14.30 -3.98 -18.31
N ALA A 191 -13.71 -3.19 -17.42
CA ALA A 191 -12.82 -3.72 -16.40
C ALA A 191 -13.55 -4.77 -15.55
N ARG A 192 -12.85 -5.85 -15.18
CA ARG A 192 -13.40 -6.78 -14.21
C ARG A 192 -13.65 -6.06 -12.88
N PRO A 193 -14.71 -6.44 -12.14
CA PRO A 193 -14.91 -5.95 -10.79
C PRO A 193 -13.65 -6.16 -9.95
N ARG A 194 -13.40 -5.23 -9.03
CA ARG A 194 -12.33 -5.41 -8.05
C ARG A 194 -12.68 -6.59 -7.17
N LEU A 195 -11.71 -7.44 -6.90
CA LEU A 195 -11.88 -8.51 -5.93
C LEU A 195 -12.21 -7.91 -4.56
N THR A 196 -13.19 -8.52 -3.90
CA THR A 196 -13.53 -8.25 -2.51
C THR A 196 -12.38 -8.69 -1.59
N GLY A 197 -12.38 -8.20 -0.36
CA GLY A 197 -11.36 -8.64 0.59
C GLY A 197 -11.47 -10.12 0.93
N ASP A 198 -12.68 -10.69 0.99
CA ASP A 198 -12.88 -12.14 1.22
C ASP A 198 -12.36 -13.01 0.07
N GLU A 199 -12.56 -12.58 -1.18
CA GLU A 199 -11.98 -13.28 -2.34
C GLU A 199 -10.46 -13.23 -2.34
N ILE A 200 -9.87 -12.10 -1.94
CA ILE A 200 -8.42 -11.98 -1.82
C ILE A 200 -7.92 -12.83 -0.65
N HIS A 201 -8.59 -12.79 0.50
CA HIS A 201 -8.23 -13.56 1.68
C HIS A 201 -8.18 -15.05 1.36
N ARG A 202 -9.22 -15.60 0.73
CA ARG A 202 -9.25 -17.02 0.30
C ARG A 202 -8.11 -17.40 -0.66
N ARG A 203 -7.63 -16.46 -1.49
CA ARG A 203 -6.49 -16.73 -2.39
C ARG A 203 -5.17 -16.81 -1.64
N VAL A 204 -5.01 -16.01 -0.57
CA VAL A 204 -3.73 -15.88 0.16
C VAL A 204 -3.67 -16.71 1.43
N GLU A 205 -4.80 -17.19 1.95
CA GLU A 205 -4.90 -18.00 3.17
C GLU A 205 -4.06 -19.28 3.10
N GLN A 206 -3.94 -19.87 1.91
CA GLN A 206 -3.09 -21.05 1.65
C GLN A 206 -1.59 -20.75 1.69
N TYR A 207 -1.18 -19.48 1.70
CA TYR A 207 0.22 -19.08 1.72
C TYR A 207 0.67 -18.82 3.16
N GLY A 208 1.92 -19.20 3.46
CA GLY A 208 2.54 -18.82 4.73
C GLY A 208 2.72 -17.31 4.84
N THR A 209 2.65 -16.81 6.07
CA THR A 209 3.29 -15.54 6.42
C THR A 209 4.79 -15.76 6.25
N VAL A 210 5.48 -14.89 5.51
CA VAL A 210 6.92 -15.07 5.29
C VAL A 210 7.63 -14.84 6.61
N VAL A 211 8.03 -15.94 7.22
CA VAL A 211 8.91 -16.02 8.37
C VAL A 211 9.98 -17.01 7.93
N GLU A 212 11.23 -16.55 7.87
CA GLU A 212 12.44 -17.30 7.51
C GLU A 212 12.91 -17.24 6.04
N GLU A 213 14.22 -17.01 5.92
CA GLU A 213 14.99 -17.18 4.69
C GLU A 213 15.44 -18.64 4.58
N PRO A 214 15.46 -19.25 3.38
CA PRO A 214 15.27 -18.64 2.07
C PRO A 214 13.79 -18.46 1.69
N LEU A 215 13.54 -17.36 0.98
CA LEU A 215 12.20 -17.00 0.50
C LEU A 215 11.67 -18.04 -0.49
N THR A 216 10.62 -18.76 -0.09
CA THR A 216 9.92 -19.68 -1.00
C THR A 216 8.69 -18.98 -1.58
N TYR A 217 8.68 -18.79 -2.90
CA TYR A 217 7.50 -18.23 -3.56
C TYR A 217 6.38 -19.27 -3.68
N PRO A 218 5.11 -18.86 -3.60
CA PRO A 218 4.02 -19.79 -3.82
C PRO A 218 4.00 -20.36 -5.24
N PRO A 219 3.53 -21.61 -5.42
CA PRO A 219 3.40 -22.23 -6.73
C PRO A 219 2.58 -21.37 -7.70
N GLY A 220 3.09 -21.14 -8.90
CA GLY A 220 2.43 -20.28 -9.90
C GLY A 220 2.84 -18.79 -9.86
N TYR A 221 3.69 -18.39 -8.91
CA TYR A 221 4.28 -17.05 -8.88
C TYR A 221 4.99 -16.71 -10.21
N GLY A 222 4.73 -15.51 -10.72
CA GLY A 222 5.31 -14.99 -11.94
C GLY A 222 4.56 -15.34 -13.22
N ASN A 223 3.83 -16.47 -13.23
CA ASN A 223 3.08 -16.95 -14.38
C ASN A 223 1.57 -16.72 -14.22
N VAL A 224 0.98 -17.23 -13.13
CA VAL A 224 -0.48 -17.17 -12.87
C VAL A 224 -0.82 -15.99 -11.97
N HIS A 225 0.03 -15.69 -10.99
CA HIS A 225 -0.18 -14.60 -10.04
C HIS A 225 1.15 -13.97 -9.61
N LYS A 226 1.06 -12.89 -8.82
CA LYS A 226 2.22 -12.23 -8.21
C LYS A 226 2.18 -12.19 -6.67
N TRP A 227 1.31 -12.99 -6.05
CA TRP A 227 1.37 -13.22 -4.60
C TRP A 227 2.70 -13.82 -4.18
N THR A 228 3.34 -13.19 -3.20
CA THR A 228 4.58 -13.66 -2.59
C THR A 228 4.34 -14.27 -1.22
N LYS A 229 3.28 -13.88 -0.52
CA LYS A 229 2.99 -14.26 0.87
C LYS A 229 1.55 -13.94 1.29
N LYS A 230 1.12 -14.51 2.42
CA LYS A 230 0.04 -13.93 3.23
C LYS A 230 0.62 -12.78 4.05
N SER A 231 0.08 -11.58 3.86
CA SER A 231 0.45 -10.42 4.68
C SER A 231 -0.06 -10.56 6.12
N ILE A 232 0.73 -10.13 7.09
CA ILE A 232 0.34 -10.14 8.52
C ILE A 232 -0.92 -9.30 8.81
N PHE A 233 -1.25 -8.32 7.97
CA PHE A 233 -2.48 -7.55 8.15
C PHE A 233 -3.75 -8.40 8.02
N TRP A 234 -3.69 -9.57 7.38
CA TRP A 234 -4.82 -10.51 7.30
C TRP A 234 -5.17 -11.17 8.64
N ASP A 235 -4.29 -11.07 9.64
CA ASP A 235 -4.59 -11.55 10.99
C ASP A 235 -5.51 -10.58 11.76
N LEU A 236 -5.69 -9.34 11.27
CA LEU A 236 -6.71 -8.44 11.78
C LEU A 236 -8.10 -8.89 11.30
N PRO A 237 -9.05 -9.16 12.21
CA PRO A 237 -10.34 -9.80 11.89
C PRO A 237 -11.26 -8.96 11.01
N TYR A 238 -10.95 -7.67 10.86
CA TYR A 238 -11.71 -6.72 10.04
C TYR A 238 -11.08 -6.41 8.68
N TRP A 239 -9.87 -6.89 8.41
CA TRP A 239 -9.08 -6.48 7.24
C TRP A 239 -9.72 -6.88 5.90
N ASN A 240 -10.41 -8.02 5.87
CA ASN A 240 -11.19 -8.50 4.73
C ASN A 240 -12.38 -7.59 4.39
N THR A 241 -12.98 -6.91 5.37
CA THR A 241 -14.10 -6.00 5.13
C THR A 241 -13.66 -4.66 4.54
N HIS A 242 -12.36 -4.34 4.57
CA HIS A 242 -11.84 -3.10 4.03
C HIS A 242 -12.00 -3.04 2.51
N LEU A 243 -12.68 -2.00 2.02
CA LEU A 243 -12.79 -1.77 0.58
C LEU A 243 -11.46 -1.31 -0.03
N ILE A 244 -10.64 -0.60 0.76
CA ILE A 244 -9.27 -0.21 0.40
C ILE A 244 -8.36 -0.51 1.60
N ARG A 245 -7.46 -1.47 1.44
CA ARG A 245 -6.49 -1.90 2.47
C ARG A 245 -5.18 -1.13 2.40
N HIS A 246 -4.70 -0.90 1.19
CA HIS A 246 -3.41 -0.27 0.93
C HIS A 246 -3.64 0.89 -0.04
N ASN A 247 -3.27 2.09 0.37
CA ASN A 247 -3.27 3.31 -0.43
C ASN A 247 -1.86 3.61 -0.90
N LEU A 248 -1.78 4.27 -2.04
CA LEU A 248 -0.54 4.79 -2.57
C LEU A 248 -0.29 6.20 -2.02
N ASP A 249 0.94 6.46 -1.56
CA ASP A 249 1.39 7.80 -1.21
C ASP A 249 1.56 8.63 -2.50
N VAL A 250 0.59 9.50 -2.74
CA VAL A 250 0.55 10.35 -3.93
C VAL A 250 1.68 11.38 -3.90
N MET A 251 2.07 11.90 -2.73
CA MET A 251 3.12 12.92 -2.65
C MET A 251 4.46 12.34 -3.09
N HIS A 252 4.80 11.15 -2.58
CA HIS A 252 6.03 10.46 -2.96
C HIS A 252 6.00 10.06 -4.46
N ILE A 253 4.84 9.62 -4.97
CA ILE A 253 4.68 9.29 -6.39
C ILE A 253 4.83 10.53 -7.28
N GLU A 254 4.18 11.64 -6.94
CA GLU A 254 4.24 12.89 -7.71
C GLU A 254 5.67 13.44 -7.74
N LYS A 255 6.36 13.43 -6.59
CA LYS A 255 7.78 13.79 -6.52
C LYS A 255 8.62 12.91 -7.44
N ASN A 256 8.49 11.59 -7.34
CA ASN A 256 9.25 10.67 -8.19
C ASN A 256 8.95 10.86 -9.68
N VAL A 257 7.69 11.12 -10.05
CA VAL A 257 7.32 11.40 -11.45
C VAL A 257 7.93 12.72 -11.91
N PHE A 258 7.85 13.76 -11.08
CA PHE A 258 8.46 15.06 -11.37
C PHE A 258 9.97 14.93 -11.56
N ASP A 259 10.67 14.31 -10.60
CA ASP A 259 12.12 14.13 -10.64
C ASP A 259 12.53 13.34 -11.90
N ASN A 260 11.80 12.28 -12.26
CA ASN A 260 12.07 11.51 -13.48
C ASN A 260 11.86 12.34 -14.75
N ILE A 261 10.77 13.11 -14.85
CA ILE A 261 10.51 13.98 -16.01
C ILE A 261 11.59 15.05 -16.09
N PHE A 262 11.92 15.69 -14.98
CA PHE A 262 12.94 16.73 -14.89
C PHE A 262 14.30 16.20 -15.30
N ASN A 263 14.75 15.08 -14.75
CA ASN A 263 16.03 14.46 -15.11
C ASN A 263 16.07 14.05 -16.59
N THR A 264 14.97 13.53 -17.13
CA THR A 264 14.88 13.18 -18.57
C THR A 264 14.96 14.43 -19.45
N VAL A 265 14.29 15.53 -19.07
CA VAL A 265 14.28 16.78 -19.84
C VAL A 265 15.63 17.49 -19.76
N MET A 266 16.28 17.42 -18.60
CA MET A 266 17.54 18.09 -18.33
C MET A 266 18.77 17.24 -18.66
N ASP A 267 18.56 16.03 -19.20
CA ASP A 267 19.60 15.04 -19.54
C ASP A 267 20.59 14.80 -18.38
N MET A 268 20.06 14.75 -17.16
CA MET A 268 20.85 14.47 -15.97
C MET A 268 20.91 12.96 -15.75
N ASP A 269 22.12 12.41 -15.73
CA ASP A 269 22.34 11.01 -15.37
C ASP A 269 21.84 10.77 -13.93
N VAL A 270 20.79 9.95 -13.80
CA VAL A 270 20.40 9.40 -12.51
C VAL A 270 21.46 8.37 -12.14
N ALA A 271 22.38 8.74 -11.26
CA ALA A 271 23.42 7.84 -10.78
C ALA A 271 22.80 6.51 -10.33
N ASP A 272 23.13 5.44 -11.06
CA ASP A 272 22.72 4.08 -10.73
C ASP A 272 23.38 3.69 -9.41
N PRO A 273 22.64 3.36 -8.33
CA PRO A 273 23.25 2.91 -7.08
C PRO A 273 24.06 1.61 -7.24
N THR A 274 24.01 0.96 -8.41
CA THR A 274 24.70 -0.30 -8.69
C THR A 274 25.97 -0.16 -9.54
N SER A 275 26.35 1.03 -10.00
CA SER A 275 27.66 1.23 -10.63
C SER A 275 28.73 1.50 -9.56
N GLY A 276 29.39 0.45 -9.11
CA GLY A 276 30.67 0.58 -8.41
C GLY A 276 31.71 1.29 -9.29
N PRO A 277 32.72 1.95 -8.71
CA PRO A 277 33.75 2.62 -9.48
C PRO A 277 34.59 1.58 -10.23
N GLY A 278 34.42 1.54 -11.55
CA GLY A 278 35.34 0.86 -12.46
C GLY A 278 36.58 1.73 -12.65
N HIS A 279 37.73 1.08 -12.53
CA HIS A 279 39.13 1.54 -12.69
C HIS A 279 39.39 2.79 -13.52
#